data_AF-A0A927RMS1-F1
#
_entry.id   AF-A0A927RMS1-F1
#
_cell.length_a   1.000
_cell.length_b   1.000
_cell.length_c   1.000
_cell.angle_alpha   90.00
_cell.angle_beta   90.00
_cell.angle_gamma   90.00
#
_symmetry.space_group_name_H-M   'P 1'
#
loop_
_entity.id
_entity.type
_entity.pdbx_description
1 polymer ?
#
loop_
_entity_poly.entity_id
_entity_poly.type
_entity_poly.pdbx_seq_one_letter_code
_entity_poly.pdbx_strand_id
1 'polypeptide(L)'
;MRKKSISLILSLLITMLLTFFAACKDDSTPSSEPDSKPASVTLDKTAITLSIGGEDTLQVLGSEEGETVVWSTRNAAVATVENGKVTGVGLGNTTVTATVGETTIECSVTVTIFYENVVEIVLENELHDNANFRLLTGDTYVFEPALMDGTKVENVTFTLTSNNAAITVSGMTITAVEAVENAEVEIACTYNGQAYSLTVYVSVDQGV
;
A
#
# COMPACT_ATOMS: atom_id res chain seq x y z
N MET A 1 -80.27 27.55 -63.93
CA MET A 1 -81.44 27.85 -63.09
C MET A 1 -82.16 26.55 -62.76
N ARG A 2 -82.52 26.38 -61.48
CA ARG A 2 -83.59 25.49 -60.97
C ARG A 2 -83.35 23.98 -61.09
N LYS A 3 -83.15 23.32 -59.94
CA LYS A 3 -84.14 22.48 -59.22
C LYS A 3 -83.80 21.00 -59.47
N LYS A 4 -83.46 20.24 -58.43
CA LYS A 4 -84.40 19.33 -57.72
C LYS A 4 -85.14 18.46 -58.76
N SER A 5 -85.05 17.13 -58.78
CA SER A 5 -85.01 16.20 -57.64
C SER A 5 -85.20 14.76 -58.13
N ILE A 6 -84.95 13.80 -57.22
CA ILE A 6 -85.44 12.41 -57.16
C ILE A 6 -84.56 11.34 -57.84
N SER A 7 -83.76 10.67 -57.01
CA SER A 7 -83.44 9.25 -57.16
C SER A 7 -83.99 8.54 -55.91
N LEU A 8 -84.98 7.67 -56.13
CA LEU A 8 -85.45 6.66 -55.19
C LEU A 8 -84.81 5.32 -55.60
N ILE A 9 -84.76 4.38 -54.65
CA ILE A 9 -84.32 2.97 -54.72
C ILE A 9 -82.92 2.80 -54.07
N LEU A 10 -82.81 2.60 -52.75
CA LEU A 10 -83.15 1.39 -51.97
C LEU A 10 -82.25 0.19 -52.33
N SER A 11 -81.16 -0.01 -51.56
CA SER A 11 -80.58 -1.31 -51.15
C SER A 11 -79.14 -1.07 -50.65
N LEU A 12 -78.92 -0.82 -49.36
CA LEU A 12 -78.55 -1.80 -48.33
C LEU A 12 -77.06 -2.26 -48.39
N LEU A 13 -76.29 -1.83 -47.37
CA LEU A 13 -75.05 -2.40 -46.79
C LEU A 13 -73.72 -2.35 -47.58
N ILE A 14 -72.82 -1.41 -47.20
CA ILE A 14 -71.46 -1.64 -46.65
C ILE A 14 -70.86 -0.24 -46.33
N THR A 15 -70.81 0.13 -45.04
CA THR A 15 -70.13 1.36 -44.55
C THR A 15 -69.08 0.97 -43.51
N MET A 16 -67.84 0.81 -43.98
CA MET A 16 -66.55 0.77 -43.27
C MET A 16 -65.59 0.23 -44.33
N LEU A 17 -64.47 0.81 -44.73
CA LEU A 17 -63.52 1.66 -44.03
C LEU A 17 -62.57 2.17 -45.13
N LEU A 18 -62.40 3.48 -45.29
CA LEU A 18 -61.27 4.06 -46.02
C LEU A 18 -60.69 5.16 -45.13
N THR A 19 -59.74 4.79 -44.29
CA THR A 19 -58.62 5.68 -44.00
C THR A 19 -57.34 4.88 -44.09
N PHE A 20 -56.53 5.30 -45.05
CA PHE A 20 -55.13 4.98 -45.21
C PHE A 20 -54.40 5.12 -43.87
N PHE A 21 -53.64 4.09 -43.49
CA PHE A 21 -52.32 4.30 -42.88
C PHE A 21 -51.36 3.26 -43.45
N ALA A 22 -50.21 3.77 -43.87
CA ALA A 22 -49.14 3.03 -44.50
C ALA A 22 -48.62 1.92 -43.58
N ALA A 23 -48.65 0.68 -44.06
CA ALA A 23 -47.83 -0.39 -43.54
C ALA A 23 -46.58 -0.47 -44.45
N CYS A 24 -45.53 0.24 -44.07
CA CYS A 24 -44.18 -0.22 -44.33
C CYS A 24 -43.55 -0.48 -42.96
N LYS A 25 -42.95 -1.65 -42.88
CA LYS A 25 -42.46 -2.31 -41.68
C LYS A 25 -41.33 -1.48 -41.08
N ASP A 26 -41.63 -0.72 -40.01
CA ASP A 26 -40.59 -0.08 -39.22
C ASP A 26 -39.76 -1.16 -38.54
N ASP A 27 -38.52 -1.19 -38.97
CA ASP A 27 -37.42 -2.01 -38.50
C ASP A 27 -37.19 -1.74 -37.01
N SER A 28 -37.31 -2.77 -36.19
CA SER A 28 -36.83 -2.72 -34.80
C SER A 28 -35.31 -2.71 -34.85
N THR A 29 -34.74 -1.55 -35.14
CA THR A 29 -33.34 -1.26 -34.92
C THR A 29 -33.13 -1.26 -33.40
N PRO A 30 -32.30 -2.17 -32.84
CA PRO A 30 -31.90 -2.05 -31.46
C PRO A 30 -31.06 -0.78 -31.35
N SER A 31 -31.62 0.25 -30.71
CA SER A 31 -30.87 1.44 -30.30
C SER A 31 -29.93 1.06 -29.16
N SER A 32 -28.80 0.44 -29.48
CA SER A 32 -27.64 0.44 -28.59
C SER A 32 -26.95 1.79 -28.77
N GLU A 33 -27.40 2.80 -28.02
CA GLU A 33 -26.52 3.92 -27.72
C GLU A 33 -25.35 3.33 -26.92
N PRO A 34 -24.08 3.44 -27.38
CA PRO A 34 -22.97 3.20 -26.50
C PRO A 34 -23.01 4.33 -25.48
N ASP A 35 -23.61 4.08 -24.32
CA ASP A 35 -23.53 4.96 -23.16
C ASP A 35 -22.09 4.87 -22.62
N SER A 36 -21.15 5.45 -23.37
CA SER A 36 -19.77 5.60 -22.93
C SER A 36 -19.75 6.75 -21.93
N LYS A 37 -19.96 6.42 -20.65
CA LYS A 37 -19.48 7.23 -19.54
C LYS A 37 -18.10 7.80 -19.92
N PRO A 38 -17.85 9.13 -19.86
CA PRO A 38 -16.55 9.65 -20.22
C PRO A 38 -15.50 8.93 -19.37
N ALA A 39 -14.45 8.44 -20.01
CA ALA A 39 -13.33 7.83 -19.32
C ALA A 39 -12.74 8.90 -18.40
N SER A 40 -13.08 8.84 -17.11
CA SER A 40 -12.49 9.71 -16.11
C SER A 40 -11.09 9.20 -15.85
N VAL A 41 -10.08 10.02 -16.09
CA VAL A 41 -8.69 9.70 -15.78
C VAL A 41 -8.54 9.52 -14.26
N THR A 42 -7.98 8.38 -13.82
CA THR A 42 -7.79 8.04 -12.39
C THR A 42 -6.47 7.35 -12.13
N LEU A 43 -6.04 7.23 -10.86
CA LEU A 43 -4.96 6.34 -10.46
C LEU A 43 -5.52 4.98 -10.06
N ASP A 44 -4.74 3.92 -10.25
CA ASP A 44 -5.03 2.58 -9.74
C ASP A 44 -5.07 2.51 -8.21
N LYS A 45 -4.31 3.41 -7.55
CA LYS A 45 -4.25 3.55 -6.09
C LYS A 45 -4.35 5.02 -5.68
N THR A 46 -5.10 5.28 -4.62
CA THR A 46 -5.26 6.63 -4.02
C THR A 46 -4.43 6.81 -2.76
N ALA A 47 -3.91 5.72 -2.19
CA ALA A 47 -2.97 5.74 -1.09
C ALA A 47 -2.01 4.55 -1.18
N ILE A 48 -0.75 4.77 -0.82
CA ILE A 48 0.27 3.73 -0.67
C ILE A 48 1.07 3.96 0.61
N THR A 49 1.53 2.86 1.20
CA THR A 49 2.43 2.88 2.36
C THR A 49 3.72 2.19 1.97
N LEU A 50 4.86 2.85 2.16
CA LEU A 50 6.19 2.36 1.81
C LEU A 50 7.10 2.28 3.04
N SER A 51 8.09 1.40 3.00
CA SER A 51 9.29 1.52 3.83
C SER A 51 10.25 2.56 3.24
N ILE A 52 11.22 3.03 4.02
CA ILE A 52 12.37 3.77 3.47
C ILE A 52 13.09 2.86 2.47
N GLY A 53 13.38 3.36 1.27
CA GLY A 53 13.94 2.60 0.16
C GLY A 53 12.92 1.68 -0.55
N GLY A 54 11.74 1.46 0.06
CA GLY A 54 10.65 0.71 -0.55
C GLY A 54 10.08 1.43 -1.76
N GLU A 55 9.54 0.66 -2.70
CA GLU A 55 9.03 1.17 -3.97
C GLU A 55 7.65 0.61 -4.26
N ASP A 56 6.82 1.42 -4.90
CA ASP A 56 5.58 0.97 -5.53
C ASP A 56 5.37 1.76 -6.82
N THR A 57 4.58 1.22 -7.74
CA THR A 57 4.25 1.88 -9.01
C THR A 57 2.78 2.27 -9.03
N LEU A 58 2.53 3.49 -9.46
CA LEU A 58 1.20 4.03 -9.73
C LEU A 58 0.95 4.02 -11.24
N GLN A 59 -0.26 3.62 -11.63
CA GLN A 59 -0.69 3.60 -13.02
C GLN A 59 -1.85 4.56 -13.24
N VAL A 60 -1.79 5.32 -14.32
CA VAL A 60 -2.91 6.15 -14.77
C VAL A 60 -3.85 5.30 -15.62
N LEU A 61 -5.12 5.28 -15.23
CA LEU A 61 -6.21 4.57 -15.92
C LEU A 61 -7.10 5.57 -16.65
N GLY A 62 -7.64 5.17 -17.80
CA GLY A 62 -8.59 5.98 -18.56
C GLY A 62 -7.98 7.13 -19.37
N SER A 63 -6.66 7.16 -19.55
CA SER A 63 -5.96 8.04 -20.50
C SER A 63 -5.93 7.45 -21.91
N GLU A 64 -5.80 8.30 -22.92
CA GLU A 64 -5.64 7.88 -24.31
C GLU A 64 -4.19 7.42 -24.59
N GLU A 65 -4.02 6.49 -25.53
CA GLU A 65 -2.70 5.99 -25.91
C GLU A 65 -1.83 7.13 -26.47
N GLY A 66 -0.63 7.32 -25.90
CA GLY A 66 0.30 8.37 -26.30
C GLY A 66 0.17 9.68 -25.52
N GLU A 67 -0.79 9.80 -24.59
CA GLU A 67 -0.83 10.94 -23.68
C GLU A 67 0.40 10.98 -22.75
N THR A 68 0.94 12.17 -22.55
CA THR A 68 2.08 12.38 -21.65
C THR A 68 1.58 12.56 -20.22
N VAL A 69 2.11 11.75 -19.30
CA VAL A 69 1.84 11.88 -17.86
C VAL A 69 3.00 12.61 -17.18
N VAL A 70 2.71 13.71 -16.50
CA VAL A 70 3.68 14.46 -15.71
C VAL A 70 3.53 14.09 -14.23
N TRP A 71 4.60 13.60 -13.62
CA TRP A 71 4.64 13.18 -12.22
C TRP A 71 5.33 14.23 -11.34
N SER A 72 4.82 14.42 -10.12
CA SER A 72 5.47 15.27 -9.11
C SER A 72 5.20 14.77 -7.69
N THR A 73 6.02 15.20 -6.72
CA THR A 73 5.84 14.93 -5.29
C THR A 73 5.83 16.25 -4.53
N ARG A 74 4.95 16.38 -3.53
CA ARG A 74 4.90 17.57 -2.68
C ARG A 74 6.09 17.67 -1.70
N ASN A 75 6.75 16.56 -1.41
CA ASN A 75 7.91 16.52 -0.52
C ASN A 75 8.86 15.37 -0.90
N ALA A 76 9.92 15.73 -1.63
CA ALA A 76 10.95 14.79 -2.08
C ALA A 76 11.82 14.23 -0.94
N ALA A 77 11.85 14.87 0.24
CA ALA A 77 12.53 14.30 1.41
C ALA A 77 11.74 13.12 2.03
N VAL A 78 10.45 12.98 1.71
CA VAL A 78 9.61 11.86 2.14
C VAL A 78 9.52 10.80 1.04
N ALA A 79 9.15 11.17 -0.18
CA ALA A 79 9.11 10.23 -1.31
C ALA A 79 9.36 10.93 -2.65
N THR A 80 10.04 10.25 -3.56
CA THR A 80 10.29 10.68 -4.95
C THR A 80 9.42 9.88 -5.92
N VAL A 81 9.19 10.42 -7.12
CA VAL A 81 8.47 9.72 -8.19
C VAL A 81 9.15 9.95 -9.53
N GLU A 82 9.35 8.89 -10.31
CA GLU A 82 9.86 8.93 -11.67
C GLU A 82 9.07 7.95 -12.54
N ASN A 83 8.43 8.44 -13.61
CA ASN A 83 7.62 7.62 -14.52
C ASN A 83 6.58 6.71 -13.80
N GLY A 84 5.94 7.23 -12.76
CA GLY A 84 4.95 6.50 -11.95
C GLY A 84 5.54 5.58 -10.88
N LYS A 85 6.85 5.35 -10.89
CA LYS A 85 7.56 4.62 -9.83
C LYS A 85 7.80 5.55 -8.64
N VAL A 86 7.20 5.24 -7.51
CA VAL A 86 7.35 5.98 -6.25
C VAL A 86 8.36 5.27 -5.35
N THR A 87 9.34 6.00 -4.84
CA THR A 87 10.36 5.48 -3.91
C THR A 87 10.29 6.24 -2.59
N GLY A 88 10.23 5.52 -1.47
CA GLY A 88 10.28 6.09 -0.13
C GLY A 88 11.69 6.57 0.21
N VAL A 89 11.82 7.82 0.66
CA VAL A 89 13.11 8.46 0.99
C VAL A 89 13.28 8.66 2.50
N GLY A 90 12.24 9.15 3.17
CA GLY A 90 12.30 9.49 4.60
C GLY A 90 10.92 9.40 5.24
N LEU A 91 10.90 9.23 6.56
CA LEU A 91 9.66 9.05 7.32
C LEU A 91 8.71 10.24 7.16
N GLY A 92 7.42 9.95 7.01
CA GLY A 92 6.38 10.97 7.01
C GLY A 92 5.31 10.72 5.95
N ASN A 93 4.51 11.77 5.72
CA ASN A 93 3.43 11.74 4.74
C ASN A 93 3.72 12.76 3.63
N THR A 94 3.44 12.40 2.38
CA THR A 94 3.48 13.30 1.23
C THR A 94 2.36 12.95 0.26
N THR A 95 2.26 13.73 -0.82
CA THR A 95 1.32 13.48 -1.92
C THR A 95 2.11 13.40 -3.21
N VAL A 96 1.87 12.34 -3.97
CA VAL A 96 2.33 12.21 -5.36
C VAL A 96 1.18 12.62 -6.27
N THR A 97 1.48 13.41 -7.29
CA THR A 97 0.50 13.90 -8.28
C THR A 97 0.86 13.38 -9.67
N ALA A 98 -0.13 12.98 -10.44
CA ALA A 98 -0.01 12.76 -11.88
C ALA A 98 -0.90 13.76 -12.62
N THR A 99 -0.38 14.38 -13.68
CA THR A 99 -1.11 15.31 -14.54
C THR A 99 -1.17 14.78 -15.96
N VAL A 100 -2.38 14.67 -16.51
CA VAL A 100 -2.65 14.28 -17.91
C VAL A 100 -3.53 15.35 -18.53
N GLY A 101 -2.98 16.07 -19.51
CA GLY A 101 -3.63 17.27 -20.05
C GLY A 101 -3.90 18.29 -18.95
N GLU A 102 -5.17 18.64 -18.74
CA GLU A 102 -5.62 19.56 -17.67
C GLU A 102 -6.06 18.82 -16.39
N THR A 103 -6.06 17.49 -16.40
CA THR A 103 -6.54 16.68 -15.27
C THR A 103 -5.39 16.35 -14.33
N THR A 104 -5.53 16.73 -13.06
CA THR A 104 -4.59 16.36 -11.99
C THR A 104 -5.25 15.36 -11.03
N ILE A 105 -4.54 14.28 -10.74
CA ILE A 105 -4.95 13.23 -9.81
C ILE A 105 -3.85 12.98 -8.78
N GLU A 106 -4.24 12.54 -7.59
CA GLU A 106 -3.34 12.48 -6.43
C GLU A 106 -3.36 11.12 -5.74
N CYS A 107 -2.22 10.73 -5.20
CA CYS A 107 -2.05 9.58 -4.31
C CYS A 107 -1.37 10.02 -3.02
N SER A 108 -1.94 9.64 -1.88
CA SER A 108 -1.33 9.86 -0.57
C SER A 108 -0.23 8.83 -0.34
N VAL A 109 0.95 9.28 0.05
CA VAL A 109 2.10 8.40 0.31
C VAL A 109 2.49 8.53 1.77
N THR A 110 2.44 7.41 2.49
CA THR A 110 2.95 7.30 3.85
C THR A 110 4.24 6.51 3.81
N VAL A 111 5.36 7.11 4.20
CA VAL A 111 6.62 6.39 4.40
C VAL A 111 6.78 6.13 5.89
N THR A 112 6.74 4.86 6.24
CA THR A 112 6.84 4.35 7.60
C THR A 112 7.94 3.31 7.68
N ILE A 113 8.15 2.75 8.86
CA ILE A 113 8.87 1.49 9.01
C ILE A 113 7.80 0.42 9.21
N PHE A 114 7.90 -0.66 8.43
CA PHE A 114 7.15 -1.87 8.75
C PHE A 114 7.87 -2.57 9.89
N TYR A 115 7.15 -2.97 10.92
CA TYR A 115 7.72 -3.63 12.11
C TYR A 115 8.41 -4.96 11.79
N GLU A 116 8.25 -5.47 10.57
CA GLU A 116 9.04 -6.56 9.98
C GLU A 116 10.40 -6.08 9.44
N ASN A 117 10.83 -4.85 9.71
CA ASN A 117 12.18 -4.31 9.46
C ASN A 117 12.74 -3.63 10.72
N VAL A 118 12.04 -3.75 11.85
CA VAL A 118 12.59 -3.39 13.15
C VAL A 118 13.59 -4.47 13.47
N VAL A 119 14.87 -4.10 13.43
CA VAL A 119 16.02 -4.74 14.08
C VAL A 119 15.63 -6.10 14.68
N GLU A 120 15.52 -7.14 13.85
CA GLU A 120 15.84 -8.45 14.39
C GLU A 120 17.32 -8.31 14.62
N ILE A 121 17.70 -8.14 15.88
CA ILE A 121 19.06 -8.43 16.25
C ILE A 121 19.18 -9.91 15.95
N VAL A 122 19.68 -10.21 14.76
CA VAL A 122 20.18 -11.52 14.43
C VAL A 122 21.31 -11.71 15.41
N LEU A 123 20.98 -12.37 16.52
CA LEU A 123 21.99 -13.02 17.31
C LEU A 123 22.59 -14.00 16.32
N GLU A 124 23.80 -13.73 15.82
CA GLU A 124 24.56 -14.69 15.03
C GLU A 124 24.91 -15.88 15.93
N ASN A 125 23.90 -16.67 16.24
CA ASN A 125 23.99 -17.99 16.81
C ASN A 125 22.74 -18.71 16.30
N GLU A 126 22.93 -19.50 15.25
CA GLU A 126 21.88 -20.26 14.58
C GLU A 126 21.00 -21.01 15.59
N LEU A 127 19.80 -20.50 15.88
CA LEU A 127 18.76 -21.25 16.57
C LEU A 127 17.47 -21.12 15.77
N HIS A 128 17.45 -21.86 14.66
CA HIS A 128 16.34 -22.00 13.71
C HIS A 128 15.11 -22.74 14.27
N ASP A 129 15.11 -23.14 15.54
CA ASP A 129 13.99 -23.83 16.18
C ASP A 129 13.89 -23.37 17.64
N ASN A 130 12.99 -22.41 17.88
CA ASN A 130 12.24 -22.24 19.12
C ASN A 130 12.97 -22.13 20.50
N ALA A 131 14.17 -21.55 20.66
CA ALA A 131 14.75 -21.49 22.02
C ALA A 131 15.63 -20.26 22.28
N ASN A 132 15.35 -19.61 23.42
CA ASN A 132 16.10 -18.52 24.04
C ASN A 132 17.62 -18.56 23.77
N PHE A 133 18.23 -17.39 23.58
CA PHE A 133 19.68 -17.23 23.49
C PHE A 133 20.34 -17.78 24.76
N ARG A 134 21.25 -18.75 24.65
CA ARG A 134 21.83 -19.43 25.82
C ARG A 134 23.25 -18.95 26.07
N LEU A 135 23.57 -18.62 27.32
CA LEU A 135 24.91 -18.32 27.80
C LEU A 135 25.27 -19.24 28.97
N LEU A 136 26.51 -19.73 29.02
CA LEU A 136 27.07 -20.32 30.23
C LEU A 136 27.53 -19.21 31.17
N THR A 137 27.61 -19.51 32.47
CA THR A 137 28.16 -18.54 33.43
C THR A 137 29.61 -18.20 33.10
N GLY A 138 29.91 -16.90 33.06
CA GLY A 138 31.18 -16.35 32.61
C GLY A 138 31.22 -16.01 31.12
N ASP A 139 30.25 -16.48 30.31
CA ASP A 139 30.19 -16.14 28.90
C ASP A 139 29.85 -14.67 28.72
N THR A 140 30.47 -14.11 27.68
CA THR A 140 30.20 -12.75 27.20
C THR A 140 29.66 -12.82 25.79
N TYR A 141 28.70 -11.95 25.47
CA TYR A 141 28.22 -11.77 24.12
C TYR A 141 28.21 -10.29 23.75
N VAL A 142 28.68 -9.98 22.54
CA VAL A 142 28.65 -8.62 21.98
C VAL A 142 27.54 -8.55 20.95
N PHE A 143 26.58 -7.67 21.18
CA PHE A 143 25.50 -7.42 20.25
C PHE A 143 26.02 -6.62 19.04
N GLU A 144 25.79 -7.15 17.84
CA GLU A 144 26.07 -6.50 16.56
C GLU A 144 24.76 -6.21 15.82
N PRO A 145 24.12 -5.06 16.06
CA PRO A 145 22.85 -4.74 15.42
C PRO A 145 23.04 -4.47 13.93
N ALA A 146 22.17 -5.07 13.12
CA ALA A 146 22.07 -4.84 11.68
C ALA A 146 20.60 -4.64 11.30
N LEU A 147 20.39 -4.12 10.09
CA LEU A 147 19.10 -4.20 9.42
C LEU A 147 18.86 -5.64 8.95
N MET A 148 17.61 -6.01 8.73
CA MET A 148 17.25 -7.38 8.33
C MET A 148 17.83 -7.82 6.98
N ASP A 149 18.19 -6.86 6.12
CA ASP A 149 18.91 -7.12 4.87
C ASP A 149 20.43 -7.35 5.07
N GLY A 150 20.89 -7.39 6.32
CA GLY A 150 22.29 -7.52 6.71
C GLY A 150 23.08 -6.22 6.67
N THR A 151 22.45 -5.10 6.29
CA THR A 151 23.11 -3.79 6.25
C THR A 151 23.48 -3.36 7.67
N LYS A 152 24.75 -3.05 7.88
CA LYS A 152 25.23 -2.50 9.15
C LYS A 152 24.60 -1.14 9.40
N VAL A 153 24.09 -0.92 10.61
CA VAL A 153 23.52 0.38 10.97
C VAL A 153 24.62 1.27 11.55
N GLU A 154 25.00 2.31 10.82
CA GLU A 154 25.97 3.30 11.29
C GLU A 154 25.28 4.45 12.04
N ASN A 155 25.99 5.09 12.98
CA ASN A 155 25.53 6.28 13.73
C ASN A 155 24.22 6.09 14.53
N VAL A 156 23.95 4.86 14.99
CA VAL A 156 22.80 4.55 15.84
C VAL A 156 23.22 4.44 17.29
N THR A 157 22.43 5.00 18.19
CA THR A 157 22.64 4.79 19.62
C THR A 157 21.85 3.57 20.06
N PHE A 158 22.56 2.59 20.62
CA PHE A 158 21.99 1.41 21.23
C PHE A 158 22.21 1.46 22.74
N THR A 159 21.25 0.97 23.49
CA THR A 159 21.34 0.81 24.93
C THR A 159 20.78 -0.55 25.27
N LEU A 160 21.59 -1.34 25.96
CA LEU A 160 21.17 -2.61 26.52
C LEU A 160 20.80 -2.39 27.98
N THR A 161 19.72 -3.02 28.41
CA THR A 161 19.32 -3.06 29.82
C THR A 161 18.86 -4.47 30.14
N SER A 162 19.38 -5.05 31.22
CA SER A 162 18.81 -6.27 31.76
C SER A 162 17.92 -5.94 32.95
N ASN A 163 16.81 -6.66 33.07
CA ASN A 163 15.97 -6.63 34.26
C ASN A 163 16.42 -7.63 35.34
N ASN A 164 17.46 -8.43 35.07
CA ASN A 164 17.90 -9.52 35.92
C ASN A 164 19.40 -9.42 36.22
N ALA A 165 19.76 -9.55 37.50
CA ALA A 165 21.14 -9.50 37.95
C ALA A 165 22.02 -10.65 37.40
N ALA A 166 21.41 -11.71 36.85
CA ALA A 166 22.10 -12.79 36.14
C ALA A 166 22.92 -12.30 34.93
N ILE A 167 22.51 -11.16 34.35
CA ILE A 167 23.15 -10.54 33.20
C ILE A 167 23.61 -9.13 33.58
N THR A 168 24.90 -8.88 33.43
CA THR A 168 25.45 -7.52 33.49
C THR A 168 25.62 -6.95 32.10
N VAL A 169 25.49 -5.63 32.00
CA VAL A 169 25.59 -4.89 30.73
C VAL A 169 26.76 -3.91 30.81
N SER A 170 27.61 -3.90 29.78
CA SER A 170 28.64 -2.88 29.56
C SER A 170 28.66 -2.49 28.08
N GLY A 171 28.06 -1.34 27.75
CA GLY A 171 27.88 -0.93 26.35
C GLY A 171 27.02 -1.94 25.58
N MET A 172 27.57 -2.51 24.51
CA MET A 172 26.93 -3.56 23.69
C MET A 172 27.27 -4.98 24.14
N THR A 173 28.02 -5.12 25.23
CA THR A 173 28.41 -6.42 25.77
C THR A 173 27.51 -6.79 26.93
N ILE A 174 26.99 -8.03 26.90
CA ILE A 174 26.40 -8.68 28.06
C ILE A 174 27.34 -9.72 28.63
N THR A 175 27.26 -9.95 29.93
CA THR A 175 28.03 -11.00 30.62
C THR A 175 27.12 -11.76 31.56
N ALA A 176 27.08 -13.08 31.42
CA ALA A 176 26.41 -13.97 32.34
C ALA A 176 27.26 -14.12 33.61
N VAL A 177 26.74 -13.69 34.76
CA VAL A 177 27.54 -13.57 35.99
C VAL A 177 27.23 -14.61 37.07
N GLU A 178 25.98 -15.03 37.24
CA GLU A 178 25.61 -16.08 38.22
C GLU A 178 24.41 -16.91 37.75
N ALA A 179 24.26 -18.10 38.32
CA ALA A 179 23.16 -19.04 38.11
C ALA A 179 21.79 -18.42 38.34
N VAL A 180 21.00 -18.22 37.29
CA VAL A 180 19.60 -17.85 37.47
C VAL A 180 18.74 -18.33 36.29
N GLU A 181 17.47 -18.52 36.59
CA GLU A 181 16.33 -18.56 35.68
C GLU A 181 16.47 -17.56 34.50
N ASN A 182 15.71 -17.80 33.41
CA ASN A 182 15.75 -16.98 32.19
C ASN A 182 15.70 -15.47 32.50
N ALA A 183 16.63 -14.71 31.93
CA ALA A 183 16.72 -13.26 32.01
C ALA A 183 16.10 -12.62 30.77
N GLU A 184 15.43 -11.48 30.93
CA GLU A 184 15.06 -10.62 29.81
C GLU A 184 16.11 -9.52 29.67
N VAL A 185 16.62 -9.38 28.45
CA VAL A 185 17.50 -8.30 28.06
C VAL A 185 16.72 -7.44 27.08
N GLU A 186 16.38 -6.23 27.50
CA GLU A 186 15.78 -5.24 26.64
C GLU A 186 16.89 -4.52 25.86
N ILE A 187 16.65 -4.39 24.56
CA ILE A 187 17.55 -3.75 23.61
C ILE A 187 16.81 -2.55 23.06
N ALA A 188 17.14 -1.38 23.59
CA ALA A 188 16.60 -0.13 23.11
C ALA A 188 17.56 0.49 22.09
N CYS A 189 17.03 1.07 21.02
CA CYS A 189 17.83 1.85 20.09
C CYS A 189 17.11 3.11 19.62
N THR A 190 17.88 4.10 19.19
CA THR A 190 17.35 5.27 18.50
C THR A 190 17.97 5.39 17.13
N TYR A 191 17.15 5.24 16.09
CA TYR A 191 17.54 5.39 14.69
C TYR A 191 16.70 6.49 14.03
N ASN A 192 17.36 7.45 13.36
CA ASN A 192 16.70 8.60 12.73
C ASN A 192 15.73 9.37 13.65
N GLY A 193 16.05 9.46 14.95
CA GLY A 193 15.24 10.16 15.95
C GLY A 193 14.01 9.41 16.45
N GLN A 194 13.80 8.16 16.01
CA GLN A 194 12.74 7.27 16.50
C GLN A 194 13.31 6.22 17.45
N ALA A 195 12.57 5.91 18.51
CA ALA A 195 12.95 4.90 19.50
C ALA A 195 12.34 3.53 19.17
N TYR A 196 13.14 2.48 19.35
CA TYR A 196 12.75 1.08 19.18
C TYR A 196 13.18 0.28 20.41
N SER A 197 12.45 -0.78 20.74
CA SER A 197 12.87 -1.76 21.74
C SER A 197 12.53 -3.19 21.31
N LEU A 198 13.40 -4.12 21.71
CA LEU A 198 13.24 -5.56 21.54
C LEU A 198 13.58 -6.26 22.85
N THR A 199 12.83 -7.30 23.21
CA THR A 199 13.16 -8.17 24.35
C THR A 199 13.81 -9.45 23.85
N VAL A 200 15.03 -9.71 24.31
CA VAL A 200 15.74 -10.97 24.10
C VAL A 200 15.68 -11.79 25.38
N TYR A 201 15.27 -13.04 25.26
CA TYR A 201 15.28 -14.00 26.36
C TYR A 201 16.63 -14.71 26.39
N VAL A 202 17.34 -14.58 27.51
CA VAL A 202 18.64 -15.19 27.75
C VAL A 202 18.51 -16.27 28.82
N SER A 203 18.82 -17.53 28.51
CA SER A 203 18.93 -18.58 29.53
C SER A 203 20.37 -18.68 30.02
N VAL A 204 20.60 -18.63 31.33
CA VAL A 204 21.92 -18.81 31.93
C VAL A 204 22.04 -20.23 32.49
N ASP A 205 22.91 -21.05 31.91
CA ASP A 205 23.20 -22.39 32.40
C ASP A 205 24.47 -22.38 33.28
N GLN A 206 24.52 -23.26 34.27
CA GLN A 206 25.68 -23.42 35.15
C GLN A 206 26.81 -24.22 34.54
N GLY A 207 26.54 -25.00 33.48
CA GLY A 207 27.46 -26.06 33.10
C GLY A 207 27.47 -27.15 34.18
N VAL A 208 27.46 -28.40 33.76
CA VAL A 208 27.51 -29.56 34.67
C VAL A 208 28.96 -30.00 34.85
#